data_AF-A0A9D9Z2M4-F1
#
_entry.id   AF-A0A9D9Z2M4-F1
#
_cell.length_a   1.000
_cell.length_b   1.000
_cell.length_c   1.000
_cell.angle_alpha   90.00
_cell.angle_beta   90.00
_cell.angle_gamma   90.00
#
_symmetry.space_group_name_H-M   'P 1'
#
loop_
_entity.id
_entity.type
_entity.pdbx_description
1 polymer ?
#
loop_
_entity_poly.entity_id
_entity_poly.type
_entity_poly.pdbx_seq_one_letter_code
_entity_poly.pdbx_strand_id
1 'polypeptide(L)'
;DIIGEDKMLTPVEDYQLTLKVEVIKERGAAILSRLYRYQDSQDIAFDDESNPWILMSDDLAELIHTKIYLVDTFDEIERYNGYLDGIERMLDMADHRVVA
;
A
#
# COMPACT_ATOMS: atom_id res chain seq x y z
N ASP A 1 -20.79 3.71 29.61
CA ASP A 1 -19.61 4.26 28.95
C ASP A 1 -18.33 3.80 29.60
N ILE A 2 -17.82 2.67 29.12
CA ILE A 2 -16.41 2.34 29.27
C ILE A 2 -15.82 2.76 27.93
N ILE A 3 -15.37 4.01 27.86
CA ILE A 3 -14.57 4.48 26.73
C ILE A 3 -13.28 3.67 26.83
N GLY A 4 -13.06 2.79 25.84
CA GLY A 4 -11.87 1.95 25.79
C GLY A 4 -10.65 2.83 25.84
N GLU A 5 -9.85 2.69 26.89
CA GLU A 5 -8.49 3.22 26.88
C GLU A 5 -7.79 2.56 25.68
N ASP A 6 -7.35 3.36 24.71
CA ASP A 6 -6.44 2.89 23.68
C ASP A 6 -5.27 2.24 24.42
N LYS A 7 -5.17 0.92 24.31
CA LYS A 7 -4.17 0.14 25.03
C LYS A 7 -2.81 0.62 24.53
N MET A 8 -2.10 1.36 25.36
CA MET A 8 -0.74 1.79 25.05
C MET A 8 0.13 0.56 24.76
N LEU A 9 0.77 0.57 23.60
CA LEU A 9 1.71 -0.47 23.20
C LEU A 9 2.86 -0.54 24.19
N THR A 10 3.24 -1.74 24.57
CA THR A 10 4.50 -1.95 25.29
C THR A 10 5.68 -1.61 24.38
N PRO A 11 6.88 -1.30 24.92
CA PRO A 11 8.06 -1.03 24.10
C PRO A 11 8.41 -2.16 23.10
N VAL A 12 8.06 -3.41 23.45
CA VAL A 12 8.24 -4.56 22.55
C VAL A 12 7.23 -4.53 21.42
N GLU A 13 5.94 -4.28 21.73
CA GLU A 13 4.88 -4.16 20.72
C GLU A 13 5.13 -2.96 19.78
N ASP A 14 5.60 -1.83 20.31
CA ASP A 14 5.96 -0.63 19.53
C ASP A 14 7.12 -0.90 18.54
N TYR A 15 8.16 -1.59 19.00
CA TYR A 15 9.24 -2.02 18.10
C TYR A 15 8.76 -3.03 17.04
N GLN A 16 7.86 -3.95 17.41
CA GLN A 16 7.25 -4.87 16.44
C GLN A 16 6.40 -4.14 15.40
N LEU A 17 5.67 -3.10 15.81
CA LEU A 17 4.90 -2.25 14.91
C LEU A 17 5.82 -1.53 13.94
N THR A 18 6.91 -0.94 14.43
CA THR A 18 7.94 -0.30 13.62
C THR A 18 8.51 -1.25 12.55
N LEU A 19 8.83 -2.49 12.93
CA LEU A 19 9.32 -3.49 11.98
C LEU A 19 8.27 -3.85 10.92
N LYS A 20 6.99 -3.97 11.30
CA LYS A 20 5.90 -4.24 10.36
C LYS A 20 5.68 -3.09 9.39
N VAL A 21 5.79 -1.84 9.86
CA VAL A 21 5.77 -0.63 9.02
C VAL A 21 6.85 -0.69 7.95
N GLU A 22 8.09 -1.02 8.31
CA GLU A 22 9.19 -1.11 7.34
C GLU A 22 8.95 -2.21 6.30
N VAL A 23 8.48 -3.38 6.72
CA VAL A 23 8.15 -4.49 5.80
C VAL A 23 7.04 -4.08 4.81
N ILE A 24 5.98 -3.42 5.30
CA ILE A 24 4.90 -2.94 4.43
C ILE A 24 5.39 -1.89 3.45
N LYS A 25 6.22 -0.95 3.92
CA LYS A 25 6.79 0.10 3.08
C LYS A 25 7.65 -0.49 1.95
N GLU A 26 8.52 -1.45 2.26
CA GLU A 26 9.36 -2.11 1.26
C GLU A 26 8.51 -2.84 0.22
N ARG A 27 7.50 -3.60 0.68
CA ARG A 27 6.53 -4.27 -0.21
C ARG A 27 5.76 -3.28 -1.07
N GLY A 28 5.25 -2.20 -0.47
CA GLY A 28 4.50 -1.15 -1.16
C GLY A 28 5.33 -0.47 -2.24
N ALA A 29 6.60 -0.19 -1.98
CA ALA A 29 7.53 0.37 -2.99
C ALA A 29 7.74 -0.60 -4.17
N ALA A 30 7.86 -1.90 -3.91
CA ALA A 30 7.98 -2.90 -4.97
C ALA A 30 6.71 -2.98 -5.84
N ILE A 31 5.53 -2.92 -5.22
CA ILE A 31 4.24 -2.89 -5.93
C ILE A 31 4.08 -1.62 -6.74
N LEU A 32 4.43 -0.46 -6.17
CA LEU A 32 4.39 0.83 -6.87
C LEU A 32 5.30 0.82 -8.11
N SER A 33 6.49 0.25 -7.98
CA SER A 33 7.40 0.05 -9.11
C SER A 33 6.80 -0.85 -10.20
N ARG A 34 6.03 -1.89 -9.83
CA ARG A 34 5.28 -2.72 -10.80
C ARG A 34 4.16 -1.92 -11.47
N LEU A 35 3.42 -1.10 -10.73
CA LEU A 35 2.38 -0.22 -11.29
C LEU A 35 2.94 0.72 -12.35
N TYR A 36 4.05 1.40 -12.06
CA TYR A 36 4.69 2.29 -13.03
C TYR A 36 5.10 1.56 -14.30
N ARG A 37 5.72 0.37 -14.19
CA ARG A 37 6.06 -0.44 -15.38
C ARG A 37 4.84 -0.84 -16.18
N TYR A 38 3.73 -1.19 -15.52
CA TYR A 38 2.49 -1.52 -16.19
C TYR A 38 1.92 -0.30 -16.92
N GLN A 39 1.83 0.85 -16.25
CA GLN A 39 1.36 2.11 -16.85
C GLN A 39 2.20 2.50 -18.08
N ASP A 40 3.53 2.44 -17.97
CA ASP A 40 4.46 2.67 -19.08
C ASP A 40 4.17 1.70 -20.25
N SER A 41 3.93 0.42 -19.97
CA SER A 41 3.64 -0.59 -20.99
C SER A 41 2.30 -0.36 -21.71
N GLN A 42 1.38 0.35 -21.07
CA GLN A 42 0.05 0.67 -21.60
C GLN A 42 -0.01 2.09 -22.20
N ASP A 43 1.12 2.81 -22.26
CA ASP A 43 1.21 4.20 -22.72
C ASP A 43 0.24 5.14 -21.96
N ILE A 44 0.07 4.88 -20.65
CA ILE A 44 -0.75 5.72 -19.77
C ILE A 44 0.10 6.91 -19.33
N ALA A 45 -0.39 8.13 -19.61
CA ALA A 45 0.28 9.35 -19.17
C ALA A 45 0.27 9.45 -17.64
N PHE A 46 1.41 9.83 -17.06
CA PHE A 46 1.59 9.90 -15.60
C PHE A 46 0.68 10.94 -14.91
N ASP A 47 0.19 11.93 -15.67
CA ASP A 47 -0.67 13.02 -15.22
C ASP A 47 -2.14 12.83 -15.61
N ASP A 48 -2.50 11.65 -16.15
CA ASP A 48 -3.90 11.31 -16.43
C ASP A 48 -4.61 10.92 -15.12
N GLU A 49 -4.95 11.92 -14.31
CA GLU A 49 -5.70 11.76 -13.06
C GLU A 49 -7.10 11.15 -13.26
N SER A 50 -7.58 11.04 -14.51
CA SER A 50 -8.82 10.34 -14.84
C SER A 50 -8.64 8.83 -14.98
N ASN A 51 -7.39 8.37 -15.15
CA ASN A 51 -7.06 6.96 -15.32
C ASN A 51 -7.03 6.23 -13.97
N PRO A 52 -7.79 5.12 -13.81
CA PRO A 52 -7.80 4.36 -12.57
C PRO A 52 -6.42 3.84 -12.13
N TRP A 53 -5.52 3.55 -13.08
CA TRP A 53 -4.17 3.09 -12.74
C TRP A 53 -3.32 4.19 -12.13
N ILE A 54 -3.48 5.45 -12.59
CA ILE A 54 -2.80 6.61 -12.01
C ILE A 54 -3.34 6.88 -10.60
N LEU A 55 -4.66 6.87 -10.42
CA LEU A 55 -5.28 7.01 -9.10
C LEU A 55 -4.77 5.95 -8.10
N MET A 56 -4.60 4.71 -8.54
CA MET A 56 -4.02 3.65 -7.69
C MET A 56 -2.55 3.89 -7.35
N SER A 57 -1.72 4.34 -8.30
CA SER A 57 -0.32 4.64 -8.01
C SER A 57 -0.17 5.85 -7.11
N ASP A 58 -1.03 6.86 -7.25
CA ASP A 58 -1.00 8.06 -6.42
C ASP A 58 -1.41 7.75 -4.97
N ASP A 59 -2.49 6.99 -4.78
CA ASP A 59 -2.92 6.57 -3.44
C ASP A 59 -1.88 5.65 -2.77
N LEU A 60 -1.28 4.72 -3.52
CA LEU A 60 -0.19 3.89 -3.00
C LEU A 60 1.07 4.72 -2.70
N ALA A 61 1.42 5.70 -3.52
CA ALA A 61 2.54 6.60 -3.28
C ALA A 61 2.32 7.45 -2.01
N GLU A 62 1.11 7.97 -1.82
CA GLU A 62 0.73 8.72 -0.61
C GLU A 62 0.81 7.83 0.63
N LEU A 63 0.39 6.57 0.51
CA LEU A 63 0.48 5.57 1.57
C LEU A 63 1.94 5.37 2.01
N ILE A 64 2.83 5.01 1.08
CA ILE A 64 4.21 4.64 1.41
C ILE A 64 5.11 5.82 1.81
N HIS A 65 4.80 7.04 1.33
CA HIS A 65 5.60 8.23 1.60
C HIS A 65 5.15 9.01 2.84
N THR A 66 3.88 8.86 3.24
CA THR A 66 3.31 9.69 4.32
C THR A 66 2.50 8.86 5.30
N LYS A 67 1.40 8.24 4.87
CA LYS A 67 0.41 7.66 5.80
C LYS A 67 0.99 6.50 6.63
N ILE A 68 1.91 5.72 6.07
CA ILE A 68 2.51 4.56 6.75
C ILE A 68 3.28 4.93 8.02
N TYR A 69 3.81 6.15 8.12
CA TYR A 69 4.55 6.62 9.30
C TYR A 69 3.65 7.12 10.42
N LEU A 70 2.35 7.23 10.17
CA LEU A 70 1.35 7.68 11.13
C LEU A 70 0.62 6.50 11.79
N VAL A 71 0.97 5.26 11.43
CA VAL A 71 0.35 4.05 11.97
C VAL A 71 0.70 3.86 13.44
N ASP A 72 -0.32 3.67 14.25
CA ASP A 72 -0.20 3.44 15.70
C ASP A 72 -0.85 2.13 16.18
N THR A 73 -1.52 1.38 15.31
CA THR A 73 -2.11 0.07 15.64
C THR A 73 -1.77 -1.03 14.65
N PHE A 74 -1.79 -2.28 15.13
CA PHE A 74 -1.62 -3.45 14.26
C PHE A 74 -2.78 -3.64 13.28
N ASP A 75 -4.00 -3.19 13.60
CA ASP A 75 -5.14 -3.34 12.70
C ASP A 75 -4.98 -2.48 11.44
N GLU A 76 -4.33 -1.31 11.55
CA GLU A 76 -4.00 -0.49 10.39
C GLU A 76 -2.95 -1.14 9.49
N ILE A 77 -1.97 -1.84 10.06
CA ILE A 77 -1.01 -2.66 9.32
C ILE A 77 -1.74 -3.74 8.51
N GLU A 78 -2.66 -4.47 9.13
CA GLU A 78 -3.41 -5.51 8.42
C GLU A 78 -4.31 -4.93 7.33
N ARG A 79 -4.91 -3.75 7.57
CA ARG A 79 -5.67 -3.01 6.54
C ARG A 79 -4.80 -2.63 5.35
N TYR A 80 -3.59 -2.13 5.59
CA TYR A 80 -2.65 -1.80 4.52
C TYR A 80 -2.13 -3.04 3.80
N ASN A 81 -1.86 -4.15 4.49
CA ASN A 81 -1.56 -5.42 3.84
C ASN A 81 -2.70 -5.86 2.90
N GLY A 82 -3.94 -5.82 3.37
CA GLY A 82 -5.10 -6.18 2.55
C GLY A 82 -5.26 -5.28 1.31
N TYR A 83 -4.96 -3.99 1.45
CA TYR A 83 -4.93 -3.04 0.34
C TYR A 83 -3.85 -3.41 -0.69
N LEU A 84 -2.61 -3.68 -0.24
CA LEU A 84 -1.50 -4.11 -1.10
C LEU A 84 -1.82 -5.43 -1.82
N ASP A 85 -2.40 -6.41 -1.12
CA ASP A 85 -2.84 -7.68 -1.72
C ASP A 85 -3.86 -7.44 -2.84
N GLY A 86 -4.74 -6.44 -2.67
CA GLY A 86 -5.72 -6.04 -3.69
C GLY A 86 -5.06 -5.52 -4.96
N ILE A 87 -4.07 -4.64 -4.81
CA ILE A 87 -3.31 -4.08 -5.94
C ILE A 87 -2.56 -5.19 -6.68
N GLU A 88 -1.86 -6.07 -5.96
CA GLU A 88 -1.10 -7.16 -6.60
C GLU A 88 -2.00 -8.09 -7.40
N ARG A 89 -3.17 -8.47 -6.87
CA ARG A 89 -4.13 -9.30 -7.62
C ARG A 89 -4.62 -8.59 -8.90
N MET A 90 -4.84 -7.28 -8.84
CA MET A 90 -5.26 -6.52 -10.02
C MET A 90 -4.15 -6.45 -11.08
N LEU A 91 -2.90 -6.22 -10.66
CA LEU A 91 -1.73 -6.26 -11.54
C LEU A 91 -1.55 -7.64 -12.17
N ASP A 92 -1.60 -8.71 -11.37
CA ASP A 92 -1.46 -10.07 -11.87
C ASP A 92 -2.54 -10.38 -12.91
N MET A 93 -3.80 -10.01 -12.66
CA MET A 93 -4.89 -10.17 -13.64
C MET A 93 -4.66 -9.35 -14.91
N ALA A 94 -4.12 -8.15 -14.81
CA ALA A 94 -3.85 -7.29 -15.95
C ALA A 94 -2.71 -7.84 -16.81
N ASP A 95 -1.61 -8.29 -16.18
CA ASP A 95 -0.48 -8.92 -16.86
C ASP A 95 -0.92 -10.18 -17.63
N HIS A 96 -1.79 -11.02 -17.05
CA HIS A 96 -2.30 -12.22 -17.73
C HIS A 96 -3.21 -11.90 -18.93
N ARG A 97 -3.85 -10.73 -18.98
CA ARG A 97 -4.65 -10.30 -20.14
C ARG A 97 -3.79 -9.82 -21.31
N VAL A 98 -2.56 -9.37 -21.05
CA VAL A 98 -1.63 -8.90 -22.09
C VAL A 98 -1.00 -10.08 -22.86
N VAL A 99 -1.00 -11.29 -22.28
CA VAL A 99 -0.40 -12.51 -22.89
C VAL A 99 -1.41 -13.35 -23.69
N ALA A 100 -2.70 -12.99 -23.70
CA ALA A 100 -3.78 -13.75 -24.35
C ALA A 100 -4.10 -13.28 -25.78
#